data_AF-A0A2E4YB92-F1
#
_entry.id   AF-A0A2E4YB92-F1
#
_cell.length_a   1.000
_cell.length_b   1.000
_cell.length_c   1.000
_cell.angle_alpha   90.00
_cell.angle_beta   90.00
_cell.angle_gamma   90.00
#
_symmetry.space_group_name_H-M   'P 1'
#
loop_
_entity.id
_entity.type
_entity.pdbx_description
1 polymer ?
#
loop_
_entity_poly.entity_id
_entity_poly.type
_entity_poly.pdbx_seq_one_letter_code
_entity_poly.pdbx_strand_id
1 'polypeptide(L)'
;MEPISTALAGIALVKSAVDGIKSAIGTANDIGDIAGQIDALFTGQKQVNEARNKKSGVGIKDQFGVESVAREVIDAKIAAEKLQEVATMVNMRFGPNTWKNILEERQKRIQEAKEAAAAEHRRKLQESREFEEMMKQLVLAASIVVISMGLFVYLFAVIQ
;
A
#
# COMPACT_ATOMS: atom_id res chain seq x y z
N MET A 1 -14.09 3.80 10.37
CA MET A 1 -15.14 3.13 9.59
C MET A 1 -14.96 1.64 9.76
N GLU A 2 -16.02 0.90 10.05
CA GLU A 2 -15.96 -0.56 10.17
C GLU A 2 -15.62 -1.22 8.82
N PRO A 3 -14.90 -2.35 8.82
CA PRO A 3 -14.46 -3.03 7.59
C PRO A 3 -15.63 -3.43 6.68
N ILE A 4 -16.80 -3.76 7.25
CA ILE A 4 -18.00 -4.13 6.49
C ILE A 4 -18.56 -2.94 5.70
N SER A 5 -18.59 -1.75 6.31
CA SER A 5 -19.02 -0.51 5.63
C SER A 5 -18.07 -0.13 4.49
N THR A 6 -16.77 -0.39 4.67
CA THR A 6 -15.76 -0.15 3.63
C THR A 6 -15.91 -1.11 2.45
N ALA A 7 -16.17 -2.39 2.71
CA ALA A 7 -16.44 -3.38 1.65
C ALA A 7 -17.70 -3.01 0.85
N LEU A 8 -18.79 -2.66 1.53
CA LEU A 8 -20.04 -2.27 0.90
C LEU A 8 -19.89 -0.99 0.04
N ALA A 9 -19.17 0.01 0.56
CA ALA A 9 -18.84 1.22 -0.20
C ALA A 9 -18.00 0.90 -1.45
N GLY A 10 -17.02 -0.01 -1.31
CA GLY A 10 -16.21 -0.49 -2.43
C GLY A 10 -17.02 -1.18 -3.52
N ILE A 11 -17.96 -2.06 -3.15
CA ILE A 11 -18.86 -2.74 -4.10
C ILE A 11 -19.81 -1.75 -4.78
N ALA A 12 -20.36 -0.81 -4.02
CA ALA A 12 -21.21 0.25 -4.57
C ALA A 12 -20.43 1.09 -5.59
N LEU A 13 -19.18 1.42 -5.28
CA LEU A 13 -18.29 2.16 -6.18
C LEU A 13 -17.99 1.34 -7.45
N VAL A 14 -17.62 0.05 -7.32
CA VAL A 14 -17.41 -0.86 -8.46
C VAL A 14 -18.65 -0.90 -9.34
N LYS A 15 -19.84 -1.07 -8.76
CA LYS A 15 -21.09 -1.13 -9.52
C LYS A 15 -21.36 0.17 -10.26
N SER A 16 -21.28 1.30 -9.56
CA SER A 16 -21.50 2.62 -10.17
C SER A 16 -20.50 2.93 -11.29
N ALA A 17 -19.25 2.50 -11.14
CA ALA A 17 -18.23 2.64 -12.16
C ALA A 17 -18.53 1.79 -13.39
N VAL A 18 -18.96 0.53 -13.22
CA VAL A 18 -19.39 -0.34 -14.33
C VAL A 18 -20.56 0.29 -15.07
N ASP A 19 -21.56 0.80 -14.35
CA ASP A 19 -22.75 1.41 -14.95
C ASP A 19 -22.39 2.69 -15.72
N GLY A 20 -21.48 3.50 -15.17
CA GLY A 20 -20.93 4.68 -15.85
C GLY A 20 -20.11 4.33 -17.10
N ILE A 21 -19.31 3.26 -17.05
CA ILE A 21 -18.59 2.77 -18.23
C ILE A 21 -19.58 2.30 -19.29
N LYS A 22 -20.61 1.52 -18.91
CA LYS A 22 -21.63 1.06 -19.85
C LYS A 22 -22.38 2.18 -20.54
N SER A 23 -22.71 3.26 -19.82
CA SER A 23 -23.41 4.40 -20.39
C SER A 23 -22.52 5.25 -21.31
N ALA A 24 -21.24 5.38 -20.98
CA ALA A 24 -20.30 6.22 -21.74
C ALA A 24 -19.58 5.48 -22.88
N ILE A 25 -19.34 4.17 -22.78
CA ILE A 25 -18.49 3.42 -23.73
C ILE A 25 -19.02 3.43 -25.17
N GLY A 26 -20.34 3.53 -25.34
CA GLY A 26 -20.99 3.62 -26.65
C GLY A 26 -20.74 4.95 -27.36
N THR A 27 -20.58 6.04 -26.61
CA THR A 27 -20.40 7.40 -27.15
C THR A 27 -18.98 7.94 -26.97
N ALA A 28 -18.14 7.25 -26.21
CA ALA A 28 -16.74 7.57 -26.03
C ALA A 28 -15.99 7.48 -27.36
N ASN A 29 -15.18 8.51 -27.65
CA ASN A 29 -14.30 8.57 -28.80
C ASN A 29 -12.99 7.83 -28.52
N ASP A 30 -12.49 7.99 -27.30
CA ASP A 30 -11.28 7.33 -26.83
C ASP A 30 -11.46 6.77 -25.42
N ILE A 31 -10.47 5.99 -24.98
CA ILE A 31 -10.52 5.34 -23.67
C ILE A 31 -10.34 6.33 -22.51
N GLY A 32 -9.77 7.50 -22.78
CA GLY A 32 -9.64 8.60 -21.84
C GLY A 32 -11.00 9.13 -21.37
N ASP A 33 -12.01 9.12 -22.23
CA ASP A 33 -13.39 9.53 -21.90
C ASP A 33 -14.00 8.71 -20.75
N ILE A 34 -13.54 7.47 -20.57
CA ILE A 34 -13.99 6.57 -19.49
C ILE A 34 -12.91 6.35 -18.41
N ALA A 35 -11.79 7.08 -18.46
CA ALA A 35 -10.66 6.85 -17.55
C ALA A 35 -11.04 7.08 -16.08
N GLY A 36 -11.84 8.10 -15.78
CA GLY A 36 -12.28 8.39 -14.42
C GLY A 36 -13.12 7.26 -13.81
N GLN A 37 -13.98 6.63 -14.62
CA GLN A 37 -14.79 5.49 -14.19
C GLN A 37 -13.92 4.23 -14.04
N ILE A 38 -12.94 4.03 -14.91
CA ILE A 38 -11.94 2.95 -14.76
C ILE A 38 -11.14 3.13 -13.46
N ASP A 39 -10.74 4.36 -13.11
CA ASP A 39 -10.07 4.66 -11.85
C ASP A 39 -10.96 4.41 -10.64
N ALA A 40 -12.24 4.79 -10.71
CA ALA A 40 -13.23 4.50 -9.68
C ALA A 40 -13.43 2.98 -9.49
N LEU A 41 -13.44 2.22 -10.59
CA LEU A 41 -13.53 0.76 -10.57
C LEU A 41 -12.35 0.13 -9.83
N PHE A 42 -11.12 0.54 -10.15
CA PHE A 42 -9.93 0.06 -9.45
C PHE A 42 -9.90 0.48 -7.98
N THR A 43 -10.37 1.69 -7.68
CA THR A 43 -10.47 2.19 -6.31
C THR A 43 -11.47 1.36 -5.49
N GLY A 44 -12.64 1.04 -6.04
CA GLY A 44 -13.63 0.20 -5.38
C GLY A 44 -13.11 -1.22 -5.13
N GLN A 45 -12.44 -1.82 -6.14
CA GLN A 45 -11.78 -3.12 -5.96
C GLN A 45 -10.72 -3.08 -4.84
N LYS A 46 -9.92 -2.02 -4.79
CA LYS A 46 -8.92 -1.83 -3.74
C LYS A 46 -9.58 -1.74 -2.36
N GLN A 47 -10.69 -1.01 -2.21
CA GLN A 47 -11.43 -0.92 -0.95
C GLN A 47 -11.97 -2.27 -0.48
N VAL A 48 -12.51 -3.09 -1.40
CA VAL A 48 -12.95 -4.47 -1.10
C VAL A 48 -11.77 -5.32 -0.62
N ASN A 49 -10.63 -5.25 -1.31
CA ASN A 49 -9.43 -5.99 -0.92
C ASN A 49 -8.86 -5.51 0.42
N GLU A 50 -8.84 -4.19 0.67
CA GLU A 50 -8.39 -3.61 1.94
C GLU A 50 -9.31 -4.01 3.10
N ALA A 51 -10.63 -4.04 2.89
CA ALA A 51 -11.59 -4.48 3.91
C ALA A 51 -11.34 -5.94 4.33
N ARG A 52 -11.09 -6.82 3.35
CA ARG A 52 -10.71 -8.22 3.59
C ARG A 52 -9.37 -8.34 4.34
N ASN A 53 -8.36 -7.59 3.91
CA ASN A 53 -7.02 -7.66 4.51
C ASN A 53 -7.00 -7.08 5.94
N LYS A 54 -7.74 -5.99 6.21
CA LYS A 54 -7.82 -5.38 7.55
C LYS A 54 -8.47 -6.30 8.57
N LYS A 55 -9.51 -7.05 8.19
CA LYS A 55 -10.13 -8.05 9.08
C LYS A 55 -9.26 -9.28 9.31
N SER A 56 -8.45 -9.67 8.33
CA SER A 56 -7.49 -10.77 8.49
C SER A 56 -6.40 -10.45 9.54
N GLY A 57 -6.16 -9.17 9.86
CA GLY A 57 -5.16 -8.72 10.84
C GLY A 57 -5.68 -8.38 12.23
N VAL A 58 -7.01 -8.35 12.44
CA VAL A 58 -7.61 -8.14 13.78
C VAL A 58 -7.75 -9.51 14.44
N GLY A 59 -7.22 -9.64 15.65
CA GLY A 59 -6.86 -10.89 16.28
C GLY A 59 -7.94 -11.98 16.33
N ILE A 60 -7.43 -13.20 16.48
CA ILE A 60 -8.04 -14.52 16.67
C ILE A 60 -9.31 -14.57 17.58
N LYS A 61 -9.63 -13.50 18.31
CA LYS A 61 -10.79 -13.41 19.20
C LYS A 61 -12.14 -13.17 18.51
N ASP A 62 -12.19 -12.71 17.25
CA ASP A 62 -13.44 -12.52 16.49
C ASP A 62 -13.74 -13.69 15.50
N GLN A 63 -13.03 -14.81 15.62
CA GLN A 63 -12.99 -15.92 14.65
C GLN A 63 -14.27 -16.75 14.44
N PHE A 64 -15.42 -16.40 15.03
CA PHE A 64 -16.65 -17.19 14.90
C PHE A 64 -17.60 -16.78 13.77
N GLY A 65 -17.21 -15.84 12.90
CA GLY A 65 -18.05 -15.43 11.77
C GLY A 65 -17.72 -16.15 10.46
N VAL A 66 -18.04 -17.45 10.29
CA VAL A 66 -17.94 -18.15 8.99
C VAL A 66 -18.70 -17.39 7.88
N GLU A 67 -19.81 -16.75 8.24
CA GLU A 67 -20.59 -15.89 7.35
C GLU A 67 -19.79 -14.66 6.86
N SER A 68 -18.91 -14.11 7.70
CA SER A 68 -18.12 -12.92 7.35
C SER A 68 -17.03 -13.21 6.32
N VAL A 69 -16.34 -14.36 6.45
CA VAL A 69 -15.35 -14.81 5.49
C VAL A 69 -16.01 -15.18 4.17
N ALA A 70 -17.16 -15.87 4.21
CA ALA A 70 -17.93 -16.20 3.01
C ALA A 70 -18.36 -14.94 2.25
N ARG A 71 -18.89 -13.93 2.96
CA ARG A 71 -19.29 -12.65 2.36
C ARG A 71 -18.10 -11.91 1.74
N GLU A 72 -16.95 -11.87 2.41
CA GLU A 72 -15.74 -11.22 1.88
C GLU A 72 -15.19 -11.88 0.62
N VAL A 73 -15.22 -13.21 0.57
CA VAL A 73 -14.83 -13.96 -0.64
C VAL A 73 -15.83 -13.70 -1.78
N ILE A 74 -17.13 -13.68 -1.48
CA ILE A 74 -18.18 -13.36 -2.45
C ILE A 74 -17.98 -11.94 -2.99
N ASP A 75 -17.80 -10.94 -2.13
CA ASP A 75 -17.62 -9.54 -2.51
C ASP A 75 -16.38 -9.34 -3.40
N ALA A 76 -15.27 -10.01 -3.05
CA ALA A 76 -14.06 -9.99 -3.86
C ALA A 76 -14.27 -10.66 -5.23
N LYS A 77 -15.03 -11.76 -5.30
CA LYS A 77 -15.39 -12.42 -6.57
C LYS A 77 -16.28 -11.53 -7.43
N ILE A 78 -17.32 -10.92 -6.85
CA ILE A 78 -18.21 -9.98 -7.55
C ILE A 78 -17.39 -8.82 -8.13
N ALA A 79 -16.49 -8.23 -7.36
CA ALA A 79 -15.62 -7.16 -7.85
C ALA A 79 -14.73 -7.63 -9.02
N ALA A 80 -14.16 -8.83 -8.92
CA ALA A 80 -13.34 -9.42 -9.99
C ALA A 80 -14.15 -9.70 -11.27
N GLU A 81 -15.36 -10.23 -11.15
CA GLU A 81 -16.28 -10.45 -12.27
C GLU A 81 -16.62 -9.14 -12.97
N LYS A 82 -16.90 -8.07 -12.21
CA LYS A 82 -17.17 -6.74 -12.75
C LYS A 82 -15.98 -6.12 -13.48
N LEU A 83 -14.77 -6.36 -12.99
CA LEU A 83 -13.55 -5.96 -13.70
C LEU A 83 -13.37 -6.71 -15.01
N GLN A 84 -13.65 -8.03 -15.03
CA GLN A 84 -13.56 -8.82 -16.25
C GLN A 84 -14.64 -8.40 -17.27
N GLU A 85 -15.84 -8.07 -16.80
CA GLU A 85 -16.91 -7.52 -17.62
C GLU A 85 -16.46 -6.23 -18.30
N VAL A 86 -15.91 -5.29 -17.53
CA VAL A 86 -15.34 -4.03 -18.07
C VAL A 86 -14.17 -4.29 -19.01
N ALA A 87 -13.26 -5.19 -18.68
CA ALA A 87 -12.15 -5.58 -19.53
C ALA A 87 -12.62 -6.03 -20.91
N THR A 88 -13.68 -6.85 -20.94
CA THR A 88 -14.28 -7.35 -22.18
C THR A 88 -14.90 -6.21 -22.97
N MET A 89 -15.69 -5.35 -22.33
CA MET A 89 -16.31 -4.19 -22.99
C MET A 89 -15.26 -3.23 -23.58
N VAL A 90 -14.21 -2.92 -22.82
CA VAL A 90 -13.11 -2.05 -23.24
C VAL A 90 -12.37 -2.66 -24.43
N ASN A 91 -12.03 -3.94 -24.37
CA ASN A 91 -11.33 -4.60 -25.48
C ASN A 91 -12.19 -4.70 -26.75
N MET A 92 -13.50 -4.93 -26.60
CA MET A 92 -14.43 -4.96 -27.74
C MET A 92 -14.56 -3.58 -28.40
N ARG A 93 -14.52 -2.49 -27.63
CA ARG A 93 -14.70 -1.12 -28.14
C ARG A 93 -13.42 -0.50 -28.71
N PHE A 94 -12.30 -0.67 -28.00
CA PHE A 94 -11.05 0.05 -28.25
C PHE A 94 -9.92 -0.87 -28.75
N GLY A 95 -10.24 -2.12 -29.06
CA GLY A 95 -9.32 -3.08 -29.63
C GLY A 95 -8.74 -4.09 -28.62
N PRO A 96 -8.25 -5.23 -29.12
CA PRO A 96 -7.69 -6.28 -28.29
C PRO A 96 -6.43 -5.77 -27.56
N ASN A 97 -6.24 -6.22 -26.32
CA ASN A 97 -5.15 -5.85 -25.42
C ASN A 97 -5.19 -4.43 -24.84
N THR A 98 -6.15 -3.57 -25.20
CA THR A 98 -6.23 -2.22 -24.63
C THR A 98 -6.37 -2.26 -23.11
N TRP A 99 -7.24 -3.12 -22.57
CA TRP A 99 -7.35 -3.33 -21.13
C TRP A 99 -6.07 -3.88 -20.49
N LYS A 100 -5.40 -4.81 -21.18
CA LYS A 100 -4.15 -5.41 -20.71
C LYS A 100 -3.05 -4.35 -20.58
N ASN A 101 -2.91 -3.48 -21.58
CA ASN A 101 -1.93 -2.40 -21.56
C ASN A 101 -2.17 -1.42 -20.40
N ILE A 102 -3.44 -1.09 -20.10
CA ILE A 102 -3.79 -0.27 -18.93
C ILE A 102 -3.34 -0.94 -17.63
N LEU A 103 -3.61 -2.24 -17.49
CA LEU A 103 -3.20 -2.99 -16.31
C LEU A 103 -1.68 -3.06 -16.18
N GLU A 104 -0.97 -3.34 -17.26
CA GLU A 104 0.49 -3.44 -17.28
C GLU A 104 1.15 -2.13 -16.88
N GLU A 105 0.72 -1.01 -17.48
CA GLU A 105 1.24 0.31 -17.11
C GLU A 105 0.93 0.64 -15.65
N ARG A 106 -0.30 0.36 -15.18
CA ARG A 106 -0.65 0.56 -13.76
C ARG A 106 0.21 -0.30 -12.84
N GLN A 107 0.41 -1.58 -13.16
CA GLN A 107 1.25 -2.47 -12.35
C GLN A 107 2.70 -1.98 -12.32
N LYS A 108 3.23 -1.53 -13.45
CA LYS A 108 4.56 -0.92 -13.54
C LYS A 108 4.68 0.29 -12.61
N ARG A 109 3.73 1.23 -12.66
CA ARG A 109 3.71 2.41 -11.77
C ARG A 109 3.61 2.05 -10.29
N ILE A 110 2.77 1.06 -9.95
CA ILE A 110 2.64 0.57 -8.56
C ILE A 110 3.95 -0.06 -8.09
N GLN A 111 4.60 -0.84 -8.94
CA GLN A 111 5.87 -1.50 -8.63
C GLN A 111 6.99 -0.46 -8.44
N GLU A 112 7.12 0.51 -9.36
CA GLU A 112 8.07 1.63 -9.26
C GLU A 112 7.87 2.41 -7.95
N ALA A 113 6.62 2.75 -7.60
CA ALA A 113 6.30 3.44 -6.36
C ALA A 113 6.65 2.60 -5.11
N LYS A 114 6.40 1.29 -5.16
CA LYS A 114 6.72 0.36 -4.07
C LYS A 114 8.23 0.20 -3.90
N GLU A 115 8.98 0.11 -5.00
CA GLU A 115 10.43 0.02 -4.99
C GLU A 115 11.08 1.30 -4.47
N ALA A 116 10.58 2.46 -4.90
CA ALA A 116 11.01 3.77 -4.39
C ALA A 116 10.76 3.88 -2.88
N ALA A 117 9.56 3.56 -2.40
CA ALA A 117 9.23 3.56 -0.98
C ALA A 117 10.11 2.58 -0.17
N ALA A 118 10.37 1.39 -0.71
CA ALA A 118 11.25 0.43 -0.07
C ALA A 118 12.71 0.90 -0.05
N ALA A 119 13.19 1.59 -1.10
CA ALA A 119 14.52 2.16 -1.15
C ALA A 119 14.69 3.31 -0.15
N GLU A 120 13.72 4.20 -0.04
CA GLU A 120 13.71 5.27 0.97
C GLU A 120 13.69 4.70 2.40
N HIS A 121 12.87 3.67 2.65
CA HIS A 121 12.83 3.02 3.95
C HIS A 121 14.19 2.37 4.28
N ARG A 122 14.84 1.72 3.32
CA ARG A 122 16.18 1.15 3.49
C ARG A 122 17.23 2.23 3.78
N ARG A 123 17.18 3.37 3.08
CA ARG A 123 18.09 4.51 3.29
C ARG A 123 17.93 5.10 4.70
N LYS A 124 16.69 5.41 5.11
CA LYS A 124 16.42 5.92 6.47
C LYS A 124 16.91 4.98 7.56
N LEU A 125 16.76 3.67 7.35
CA LEU A 125 17.25 2.65 8.29
C LEU A 125 18.78 2.52 8.29
N GLN A 126 19.45 2.81 7.17
CA GLN A 126 20.92 2.89 7.11
C GLN A 126 21.42 4.14 7.81
N GLU A 127 20.86 5.31 7.50
CA GLU A 127 21.20 6.59 8.15
C GLU A 127 21.01 6.51 9.67
N SER A 128 19.93 5.88 10.15
CA SER A 128 19.72 5.71 11.59
C SER A 128 20.77 4.81 12.23
N ARG A 129 21.20 3.74 11.56
CA ARG A 129 22.26 2.85 12.06
C ARG A 129 23.61 3.54 12.08
N GLU A 130 23.96 4.26 11.00
CA GLU A 130 25.21 5.03 10.92
C GLU A 130 25.26 6.13 11.98
N PHE A 131 24.14 6.82 12.22
CA PHE A 131 24.04 7.81 13.30
C PHE A 131 24.21 7.18 14.68
N GLU A 132 23.56 6.03 14.95
CA GLU A 132 23.74 5.31 16.21
C GLU A 132 25.19 4.87 16.43
N GLU A 133 25.84 4.33 15.39
CA GLU A 133 27.24 3.89 15.47
C GLU A 133 28.18 5.07 15.70
N MET A 134 28.00 6.17 14.98
CA MET A 134 28.76 7.41 15.16
C MET A 134 28.60 7.96 16.59
N MET A 135 27.37 8.01 17.10
CA MET A 135 27.10 8.47 18.47
C MET A 135 27.73 7.56 19.52
N LYS A 136 27.66 6.24 19.35
CA LYS A 136 28.33 5.26 20.24
C LYS A 136 29.85 5.47 20.25
N GLN A 137 30.46 5.66 19.07
CA GLN A 137 31.90 5.92 18.96
C GLN A 137 32.30 7.24 19.64
N LEU A 138 31.51 8.30 19.46
CA LEU A 138 31.78 9.61 20.06
C LEU A 138 31.71 9.53 21.60
N VAL A 139 30.67 8.90 22.14
CA VAL A 139 30.51 8.68 23.59
C VAL A 139 31.65 7.82 24.15
N LEU A 140 32.04 6.75 23.45
CA LEU A 140 33.16 5.90 23.87
C LEU A 140 34.47 6.70 23.91
N ALA A 141 34.79 7.45 22.84
CA ALA A 141 36.00 8.27 22.79
C ALA A 141 36.01 9.34 23.90
N ALA A 142 34.89 10.04 24.10
CA ALA A 142 34.75 11.05 25.15
C ALA A 142 34.94 10.44 26.55
N SER A 143 34.36 9.27 26.81
CA SER A 143 34.49 8.60 28.12
C SER A 143 35.93 8.19 28.43
N ILE A 144 36.69 7.70 27.44
CA ILE A 144 38.11 7.39 27.60
C ILE A 144 38.90 8.65 27.98
N VAL A 145 38.68 9.76 27.27
CA VAL A 145 39.36 11.03 27.55
C VAL A 145 39.06 11.51 28.97
N VAL A 146 37.79 11.48 29.39
CA VAL A 146 37.38 11.89 30.75
C VAL A 146 38.01 11.01 31.82
N ILE A 147 38.03 9.68 31.63
CA ILE A 147 38.65 8.75 32.59
C ILE A 147 40.16 8.99 32.68
N SER A 148 40.85 9.13 31.53
CA SER A 148 42.28 9.41 31.50
C SER A 148 42.64 10.73 32.19
N MET A 149 41.86 11.78 31.94
CA MET A 149 42.08 13.09 32.56
C MET A 149 41.80 13.05 34.07
N GLY A 150 40.74 12.36 34.49
CA GLY A 150 40.42 12.15 35.90
C GLY A 150 41.49 11.38 36.66
N LEU A 151 42.04 10.31 36.08
CA LEU A 151 43.16 9.56 36.66
C LEU A 151 44.41 10.43 36.78
N PHE A 152 44.69 11.28 35.78
CA PHE A 152 45.86 12.16 35.81
C PHE A 152 45.77 13.18 36.94
N VAL A 153 44.61 13.82 37.10
CA VAL A 153 44.35 14.78 38.21
C VAL A 153 44.44 14.08 39.56
N TYR A 154 43.88 12.88 39.69
CA TYR A 154 43.93 12.10 40.92
C TYR A 154 45.37 11.75 41.32
N LEU A 155 46.20 11.28 40.38
CA LEU A 155 47.61 10.96 40.64
C LEU A 155 48.41 12.20 41.10
N PHE A 156 48.19 13.37 40.50
CA PHE A 156 48.82 14.61 40.92
C PHE A 156 48.39 15.04 42.34
N ALA A 157 47.11 14.88 42.69
CA ALA A 157 46.61 15.25 44.00
C ALA A 157 47.10 14.33 45.14
N VAL A 158 47.45 13.07 44.84
CA VAL A 158 47.95 12.10 45.84
C VAL A 158 49.47 12.19 46.05
N ILE A 159 50.21 12.71 45.07
CA ILE A 159 51.68 12.79 45.10
C ILE A 159 52.19 14.11 45.75
N GLN A 160 51.36 15.14 45.85
CA GLN A 160 51.66 16.39 46.60
C GLN A 160 51.31 16.26 48.09
#